data_AF-A0A7K1DIH1-F1
#
_entry.id   AF-A0A7K1DIH1-F1
#
_cell.length_a   1.000
_cell.length_b   1.000
_cell.length_c   1.000
_cell.angle_alpha   90.00
_cell.angle_beta   90.00
_cell.angle_gamma   90.00
#
_symmetry.space_group_name_H-M   'P 1'
#
loop_
_entity.id
_entity.type
_entity.pdbx_description
1 polymer ?
#
loop_
_entity_poly.entity_id
_entity_poly.type
_entity_poly.pdbx_seq_one_letter_code
_entity_poly.pdbx_strand_id
1 'polypeptide(L)'
;MTDILNAESMSTAEIRVARAELQAQEDVISFVRRMAQGRCDLARDEQRRRVAGTPASGISVSDIANVFGQEHGGGSSRPPRETNISAEH
;
A
#
# COMPACT_ATOMS: atom_id res chain seq x y z
N MET A 1 18.06 15.06 4.59
CA MET A 1 16.90 15.31 3.71
C MET A 1 17.31 16.38 2.74
N THR A 2 17.42 16.02 1.46
CA THR A 2 17.66 16.96 0.36
C THR A 2 16.53 17.98 0.36
N ASP A 3 16.84 19.27 0.37
CA ASP A 3 15.84 20.33 0.43
C ASP A 3 15.26 20.54 -0.98
N ILE A 4 14.16 19.82 -1.28
CA ILE A 4 13.51 19.82 -2.60
C ILE A 4 12.68 21.10 -2.81
N LEU A 5 12.65 22.02 -1.84
CA LEU A 5 11.90 23.27 -1.90
C LEU A 5 12.38 24.22 -3.01
N ASN A 6 13.52 23.94 -3.66
CA ASN A 6 14.01 24.73 -4.79
C ASN A 6 14.49 23.87 -5.98
N ALA A 7 13.60 23.05 -6.53
CA ALA A 7 13.90 22.18 -7.67
C ALA A 7 14.40 22.93 -8.92
N GLU A 8 14.03 24.20 -9.11
CA GLU A 8 14.46 25.04 -10.25
C GLU A 8 15.98 25.32 -10.25
N SER A 9 16.60 25.25 -9.08
CA SER A 9 18.05 25.45 -8.90
C SER A 9 18.88 24.16 -9.02
N MET A 10 18.22 23.01 -9.13
CA MET A 10 18.87 21.70 -9.17
C MET A 10 19.19 21.31 -10.61
N SER A 11 20.33 20.65 -10.80
CA SER A 11 20.63 19.96 -12.05
C SER A 11 19.68 18.78 -12.28
N THR A 12 19.53 18.37 -13.54
CA THR A 12 18.76 17.18 -13.90
C THR A 12 19.25 15.91 -13.17
N ALA A 13 20.55 15.81 -12.88
CA ALA A 13 21.11 14.67 -12.15
C ALA A 13 20.63 14.67 -10.69
N GLU A 14 20.70 15.82 -10.01
CA GLU A 14 20.23 15.97 -8.63
C GLU A 14 18.73 15.71 -8.51
N ILE A 15 17.93 16.19 -9.47
CA ILE A 15 16.48 15.91 -9.50
C ILE A 15 16.20 14.41 -9.60
N ARG A 16 16.95 13.67 -10.43
CA ARG A 16 16.76 12.21 -10.57
C ARG A 16 17.10 11.47 -9.29
N VAL A 17 18.16 11.88 -8.59
CA VAL A 17 18.56 11.31 -7.30
C VAL A 17 17.48 11.59 -6.25
N ALA A 18 17.07 12.85 -6.07
CA ALA A 18 16.04 13.23 -5.11
C ALA A 18 14.71 12.52 -5.38
N ARG A 19 14.32 12.38 -6.66
CA ARG A 19 13.14 11.61 -7.05
C ARG A 19 13.25 10.14 -6.64
N ALA A 20 14.40 9.50 -6.88
CA ALA A 20 14.61 8.11 -6.51
C ALA A 20 14.53 7.90 -4.99
N GLU A 21 15.12 8.81 -4.21
CA GLU A 21 15.04 8.79 -2.75
C GLU A 21 13.61 8.93 -2.23
N LEU A 22 12.87 9.93 -2.73
CA LEU A 22 11.46 10.11 -2.39
C LEU A 22 10.60 8.91 -2.79
N GLN A 23 10.89 8.32 -3.95
CA GLN A 23 10.16 7.16 -4.45
C GLN A 23 10.36 5.94 -3.55
N ALA A 24 11.58 5.71 -3.06
CA ALA A 24 11.86 4.65 -2.10
C ALA A 24 11.15 4.89 -0.75
N GLN A 25 11.13 6.14 -0.27
CA GLN A 25 10.39 6.49 0.96
C GLN A 25 8.87 6.29 0.79
N GLU A 26 8.32 6.67 -0.36
CA GLU A 26 6.91 6.49 -0.66
C GLU A 26 6.53 5.01 -0.75
N ASP A 27 7.41 4.14 -1.23
CA ASP A 27 7.18 2.69 -1.25
C ASP A 27 6.96 2.12 0.16
N VAL A 28 7.80 2.52 1.11
CA VAL A 28 7.66 2.10 2.51
C VAL A 28 6.31 2.56 3.08
N ILE A 29 5.91 3.80 2.82
CA ILE A 29 4.62 4.34 3.27
C ILE A 29 3.47 3.57 2.62
N SER A 30 3.54 3.31 1.31
CA SER A 30 2.53 2.58 0.56
C SER A 30 2.38 1.13 1.04
N PHE A 31 3.49 0.47 1.44
CA PHE A 31 3.48 -0.85 2.06
C PHE A 31 2.73 -0.85 3.39
N VAL A 32 3.10 0.06 4.31
CA VAL A 32 2.43 0.19 5.61
C VAL A 32 0.94 0.51 5.43
N ARG A 33 0.60 1.40 4.48
CA ARG A 33 -0.79 1.72 4.15
C ARG A 33 -1.56 0.48 3.73
N ARG A 34 -1.01 -0.36 2.84
CA ARG A 34 -1.70 -1.56 2.35
C ARG A 34 -1.86 -2.63 3.45
N MET A 35 -0.87 -2.79 4.33
CA MET A 35 -1.03 -3.64 5.53
C MET A 35 -2.16 -3.15 6.44
N ALA A 36 -2.22 -1.84 6.72
CA ALA A 36 -3.26 -1.27 7.55
C ALA A 36 -4.65 -1.40 6.89
N GLN A 37 -4.76 -1.13 5.59
CA GLN A 37 -5.98 -1.34 4.82
C GLN A 37 -6.48 -2.78 4.91
N GLY A 38 -5.59 -3.76 4.66
CA GLY A 38 -5.96 -5.17 4.74
C GLY A 38 -6.49 -5.58 6.12
N ARG A 39 -5.87 -5.09 7.20
CA ARG A 39 -6.36 -5.35 8.57
C ARG A 39 -7.75 -4.74 8.82
N CYS A 40 -7.98 -3.51 8.34
CA CYS A 40 -9.29 -2.86 8.42
C CYS A 40 -10.35 -3.64 7.61
N ASP A 41 -10.00 -4.16 6.45
CA ASP A 41 -10.93 -4.89 5.59
C ASP A 41 -11.35 -6.22 6.22
N LEU A 42 -10.40 -6.96 6.84
CA LEU A 42 -10.72 -8.15 7.64
C LEU A 42 -11.68 -7.83 8.80
N ALA A 43 -11.42 -6.74 9.53
CA ALA A 43 -12.28 -6.34 10.65
C ALA A 43 -13.70 -5.95 10.19
N ARG A 44 -13.82 -5.24 9.05
CA ARG A 44 -15.11 -4.88 8.46
C ARG A 44 -15.88 -6.11 7.99
N ASP A 45 -15.19 -7.07 7.37
CA ASP A 45 -15.82 -8.30 6.89
C ASP A 45 -16.37 -9.14 8.06
N GLU A 46 -15.57 -9.32 9.11
CA GLU A 46 -16.01 -9.99 10.34
C GLU A 46 -17.18 -9.27 11.01
N GLN A 47 -17.18 -7.92 11.01
CA GLN A 47 -18.32 -7.14 11.51
C GLN A 47 -19.59 -7.43 10.68
N ARG A 48 -19.50 -7.45 9.35
CA ARG A 48 -20.63 -7.77 8.46
C ARG A 48 -21.15 -9.18 8.71
N ARG A 49 -20.27 -10.17 8.84
CA ARG A 49 -20.62 -11.55 9.15
C ARG A 49 -21.44 -11.65 10.45
N ARG A 50 -21.00 -10.96 11.51
CA ARG A 50 -21.71 -10.93 12.81
C ARG A 50 -23.10 -10.30 12.68
N VAL A 51 -23.22 -9.18 11.95
CA VAL A 51 -24.50 -8.51 11.73
C VAL A 51 -25.48 -9.39 10.93
N ALA A 52 -24.97 -10.16 9.97
CA ALA A 52 -25.77 -11.10 9.17
C ALA A 52 -26.15 -12.39 9.92
N GLY A 53 -25.64 -12.60 11.14
CA GLY A 53 -25.89 -13.83 11.92
C GLY A 53 -25.27 -15.09 11.31
N THR A 54 -24.37 -14.96 10.33
CA THR A 54 -23.70 -16.09 9.71
C THR A 54 -22.78 -16.75 10.75
N PRO A 55 -22.85 -18.08 10.99
CA PRO A 55 -21.95 -18.74 11.94
C PRO A 55 -20.47 -18.54 11.60
N ALA A 56 -19.60 -18.56 12.61
CA ALA A 56 -18.16 -18.50 12.39
C ALA A 56 -17.68 -19.86 11.87
N SER A 57 -17.06 -19.90 10.69
CA SER A 57 -16.50 -21.13 10.09
C SER A 57 -14.96 -21.20 10.12
N GLY A 58 -14.30 -20.26 10.82
CA GLY A 58 -12.89 -19.99 10.60
C GLY A 58 -12.67 -19.22 9.29
N ILE A 59 -11.52 -18.57 9.15
CA ILE A 59 -11.16 -17.82 7.95
C ILE A 59 -10.44 -18.77 6.99
N SER A 60 -11.03 -19.06 5.84
CA SER A 60 -10.37 -19.84 4.78
C SER A 60 -9.49 -18.94 3.91
N VAL A 61 -8.56 -19.55 3.17
CA VAL A 61 -7.73 -18.83 2.16
C VAL A 61 -8.60 -18.15 1.10
N SER A 62 -9.73 -18.77 0.72
CA SER A 62 -10.72 -18.18 -0.18
C SER A 62 -11.39 -16.95 0.40
N ASP A 63 -11.71 -16.94 1.70
CA ASP A 63 -12.31 -15.77 2.36
C ASP A 63 -11.31 -14.60 2.38
N ILE A 64 -10.04 -14.89 2.66
CA ILE A 64 -8.96 -13.89 2.61
C ILE A 64 -8.80 -13.32 1.20
N ALA A 65 -8.78 -14.17 0.19
CA ALA A 65 -8.69 -13.74 -1.21
C ALA A 65 -9.89 -12.87 -1.62
N ASN A 66 -11.09 -13.19 -1.14
CA ASN A 66 -12.27 -12.39 -1.39
C ASN A 66 -12.18 -11.02 -0.71
N VAL A 67 -11.72 -10.94 0.54
CA VAL A 67 -11.55 -9.68 1.29
C VAL A 67 -10.52 -8.77 0.62
N PHE A 68 -9.35 -9.29 0.26
CA PHE A 68 -8.29 -8.49 -0.37
C PHE A 68 -8.47 -8.28 -1.87
N GLY A 69 -9.27 -9.11 -2.54
CA GLY A 69 -9.62 -8.97 -3.95
C GLY A 69 -10.53 -7.77 -4.23
N GLN A 70 -11.18 -7.21 -3.20
CA GLN A 70 -11.96 -5.97 -3.27
C GLN A 70 -11.07 -4.72 -3.30
N GLU A 71 -9.99 -4.71 -4.10
CA GLU A 71 -9.24 -3.48 -4.37
C GLU A 71 -10.15 -2.51 -5.16
N HIS A 72 -10.88 -1.68 -4.44
CA HIS A 72 -11.65 -0.56 -5.02
C HIS A 72 -10.74 0.62 -5.44
N GLY A 73 -9.41 0.45 -5.34
CA GLY A 73 -8.43 1.38 -5.87
C GLY A 73 -8.05 0.96 -7.28
N GLY A 74 -8.45 1.75 -8.28
CA GLY A 74 -7.95 1.58 -9.64
C GLY A 74 -6.43 1.42 -9.62
N GLY A 75 -5.95 0.34 -10.23
CA GLY A 75 -4.54 0.00 -10.26
C GLY A 75 -3.69 1.23 -10.59
N SER A 76 -2.57 1.39 -9.89
CA SER A 76 -1.68 2.53 -10.07
C SER A 76 -1.38 2.72 -11.56
N SER A 77 -1.77 3.86 -12.14
CA SER A 77 -1.40 4.22 -13.52
C SER A 77 0.11 4.47 -13.68
N ARG A 78 0.91 4.23 -12.64
CA ARG A 78 2.37 4.28 -12.75
C ARG A 78 2.87 3.21 -13.72
N PRO A 79 3.85 3.54 -14.56
CA PRO A 79 4.63 2.57 -15.30
C PRO A 79 5.17 1.45 -14.38
N PRO A 80 5.29 0.21 -14.88
CA PRO A 80 5.92 -0.87 -14.13
C PRO A 80 7.31 -0.47 -13.65
N ARG A 81 7.62 -0.79 -12.39
CA ARG A 81 8.93 -0.58 -11.78
C ARG A 81 9.17 -1.59 -10.67
N GLU A 82 10.42 -1.79 -10.29
CA GLU A 82 10.76 -2.56 -9.12
C GLU A 82 10.38 -1.80 -7.83
N THR A 83 9.82 -2.53 -6.88
CA THR A 83 9.45 -2.08 -5.53
C THR A 83 9.96 -3.12 -4.54
N ASN A 84 11.27 -3.07 -4.26
CA ASN A 84 11.88 -3.92 -3.25
C ASN A 84 11.71 -3.24 -1.90
N ILE A 85 10.84 -3.81 -1.06
CA ILE A 85 10.53 -3.31 0.28
C ILE A 85 10.97 -4.39 1.26
N SER A 86 11.80 -4.03 2.25
CA SER A 86 12.15 -4.97 3.31
C SER A 86 10.97 -5.12 4.26
N ALA A 87 10.73 -6.31 4.81
CA ALA A 87 9.73 -6.47 5.87
C ALA A 87 10.23 -5.92 7.23
N GLU A 88 11.53 -5.64 7.34
CA GLU A 88 12.17 -5.06 8.51
C GLU A 88 12.12 -3.52 8.39
N HIS A 89 10.97 -2.93 8.74
CA HIS A 89 10.78 -1.49 8.88
C HIS A 89 10.21 -1.18 10.26
#